data_AF-A0A9R0W7K0-F1
#
_entry.id   AF-A0A9R0W7K0-F1
#
_cell.length_a   1.000
_cell.length_b   1.000
_cell.length_c   1.000
_cell.angle_alpha   90.00
_cell.angle_beta   90.00
_cell.angle_gamma   90.00
#
_symmetry.space_group_name_H-M   'P 1'
#
loop_
_entity.id
_entity.type
_entity.pdbx_description
1 polymer ?
#
loop_
_entity_poly.entity_id
_entity_poly.type
_entity_poly.pdbx_seq_one_letter_code
_entity_poly.pdbx_strand_id
1 'polypeptide(L)'
;MSGLDDEEFNNEFNNLMRVQHQNTVQLVGYCHHTTQVLAKHNGKHVSARVEERSLCSEYLHGGSLDKHLSNEPCALVWRTCYKIIKALCEGLHYLHKGFEYPIYHLELKPTKVLLDKDMMPKIGGFGFPGLFDSTETSNATEVKGTRVYMPPEYISKCQITPKFDVFSLGIIILQIMAGKESYTKCLDTSPEVFIEIVYEYWVKRMQRTISKHTSREVRTCIEIALECVESSPVNRPTINQIIHKLNKIDVVECSSVGQLHRTKEFPFEFLENITNGFSEQNIVGRGGYGVIYKDGEEVAVKKLHQMLWIDDEQFKNELNNLMMVQHKNIVRLVGYCYHTSQIVVEYKGNHVSASVVERAICLEYVEGGSLDDQLSAEPCRLDWDTCYKIIKGICQGLHYLHNDDTPIYHLDLKPANILLDKDMAAKIADFGLSRLFDSAQTYMTQSEDIKGTSGYMPPEYINRQKISRKFDVFSLGVIIIQIMAGKEGYYSFPYSPQKQFIKNVRENWRTKEQATMSPHASEEVSTCIKIALKCVEDDRTRRPTITQIVSELSNIGVAKSSRISQWANKLAAFKNFLLPTHLKVKHWPFLLVAVIAMFPAWLQFCPDSWCQGITRGT
;
A
#
# COMPACT_ATOMS: atom_id res chain seq x y z
N MET A 1 22.01 -25.01 36.42
CA MET A 1 20.60 -24.80 36.06
C MET A 1 19.79 -25.64 37.02
N SER A 2 18.93 -25.03 37.83
CA SER A 2 17.89 -25.79 38.55
C SER A 2 17.00 -26.42 37.49
N GLY A 3 16.91 -27.75 37.47
CA GLY A 3 15.97 -28.45 36.58
C GLY A 3 14.54 -28.05 36.91
N LEU A 4 13.64 -28.17 35.93
CA LEU A 4 12.20 -28.10 36.17
C LEU A 4 11.84 -29.21 37.17
N ASP A 5 10.96 -28.92 38.13
CA ASP A 5 10.38 -30.00 38.93
C ASP A 5 9.46 -30.88 38.06
N ASP A 6 9.13 -32.08 38.55
CA ASP A 6 8.34 -33.05 37.78
C ASP A 6 6.96 -32.51 37.36
N GLU A 7 6.38 -31.62 38.16
CA GLU A 7 5.07 -31.02 37.90
C GLU A 7 5.18 -29.92 36.82
N GLU A 8 6.16 -29.03 36.95
CA GLU A 8 6.48 -27.96 36.01
C GLU A 8 6.80 -28.52 34.62
N PHE A 9 7.59 -29.60 34.54
CA PHE A 9 7.91 -30.29 33.29
C PHE A 9 6.64 -30.84 32.62
N ASN A 10 5.79 -31.55 33.37
CA ASN A 10 4.58 -32.16 32.83
C ASN A 10 3.57 -31.10 32.37
N ASN A 11 3.44 -30.00 33.11
CA ASN A 11 2.58 -28.87 32.73
C ASN A 11 3.06 -28.21 31.45
N GLU A 12 4.36 -27.90 31.35
CA GLU A 12 4.93 -27.29 30.16
C GLU A 12 4.81 -28.22 28.94
N PHE A 13 5.10 -29.52 29.10
CA PHE A 13 4.93 -30.53 28.05
C PHE A 13 3.47 -30.58 27.55
N ASN A 14 2.51 -30.72 28.47
CA ASN A 14 1.09 -30.83 28.12
C ASN A 14 0.57 -29.57 27.43
N ASN A 15 0.98 -28.38 27.89
CA ASN A 15 0.59 -27.12 27.27
C ASN A 15 1.21 -26.98 25.87
N LEU A 16 2.50 -27.25 25.71
CA LEU A 16 3.18 -27.15 24.43
C LEU A 16 2.68 -28.18 23.39
N MET A 17 2.25 -29.36 23.83
CA MET A 17 1.63 -30.36 22.95
C MET A 17 0.27 -29.90 22.39
N ARG A 18 -0.45 -29.05 23.13
CA ARG A 18 -1.79 -28.56 22.76
C ARG A 18 -1.75 -27.29 21.92
N VAL A 19 -0.71 -26.49 22.09
CA VAL A 19 -0.61 -25.15 21.50
C VAL A 19 -0.07 -25.22 20.08
N GLN A 20 -0.87 -24.75 19.12
CA GLN A 20 -0.47 -24.60 17.71
C GLN A 20 -0.87 -23.23 17.20
N HIS A 21 0.02 -22.26 17.37
CA HIS A 21 -0.16 -20.90 16.88
C HIS A 21 1.17 -20.31 16.41
N GLN A 22 1.12 -19.44 15.41
CA GLN A 22 2.32 -18.82 14.82
C GLN A 22 3.16 -18.02 15.85
N ASN A 23 2.51 -17.52 16.92
CA ASN A 23 3.14 -16.73 17.98
C ASN A 23 3.37 -17.50 19.29
N THR A 24 3.44 -18.82 19.22
CA THR A 24 3.76 -19.68 20.36
C THR A 24 4.88 -20.64 19.96
N VAL A 25 5.76 -20.97 20.90
CA VAL A 25 6.89 -21.87 20.66
C VAL A 25 6.37 -23.28 20.33
N GLN A 26 6.86 -23.85 19.24
CA GLN A 26 6.55 -25.22 18.84
C GLN A 26 7.47 -26.22 19.54
N LEU A 27 6.87 -27.24 20.16
CA LEU A 27 7.59 -28.40 20.66
C LEU A 27 7.92 -29.35 19.49
N VAL A 28 9.19 -29.73 19.41
CA VAL A 28 9.73 -30.67 18.42
C VAL A 28 9.81 -32.08 18.99
N GLY A 29 10.10 -32.20 20.29
CA GLY A 29 10.15 -33.49 20.98
C GLY A 29 10.50 -33.35 22.46
N TYR A 30 10.69 -34.48 23.13
CA TYR A 30 11.15 -34.54 24.51
C TYR A 30 12.19 -35.65 24.67
N CYS A 31 13.12 -35.47 25.61
CA CYS A 31 14.12 -36.44 26.00
C CYS A 31 13.89 -36.85 27.46
N HIS A 32 14.02 -38.14 27.74
CA HIS A 32 14.03 -38.69 29.08
C HIS A 32 15.22 -39.64 29.20
N HIS A 33 16.18 -39.29 30.05
CA HIS A 33 17.36 -40.08 30.34
C HIS A 33 17.33 -40.55 31.79
N THR A 34 17.73 -41.80 32.05
CA THR A 34 17.79 -42.36 33.40
C THR A 34 19.18 -42.91 33.66
N THR A 35 19.86 -42.39 34.69
CA THR A 35 21.19 -42.82 35.11
C THR A 35 21.13 -43.42 36.51
N GLN A 36 21.90 -44.47 36.77
CA GLN A 36 22.13 -44.94 38.15
C GLN A 36 23.43 -44.33 38.69
N VAL A 37 23.36 -43.73 39.87
CA VAL A 37 24.50 -43.13 40.57
C VAL A 37 24.63 -43.70 41.98
N LEU A 38 25.85 -43.86 42.47
CA LEU A 38 26.10 -44.24 43.86
C LEU A 38 26.01 -43.00 44.77
N ALA A 39 25.00 -42.96 45.63
CA ALA A 39 24.80 -41.91 46.62
C ALA A 39 25.11 -42.42 48.04
N LYS A 40 25.47 -41.54 48.96
CA LYS A 40 25.74 -41.90 50.37
C LYS A 40 24.53 -41.52 51.22
N HIS A 41 23.88 -42.49 51.86
CA HIS A 41 22.73 -42.28 52.73
C HIS A 41 22.95 -43.01 54.06
N ASN A 42 22.86 -42.30 55.20
CA ASN A 42 23.12 -42.83 56.54
C ASN A 42 24.44 -43.60 56.68
N GLY A 43 25.51 -43.10 56.05
CA GLY A 43 26.85 -43.69 56.11
C GLY A 43 27.07 -44.90 55.20
N LYS A 44 26.06 -45.37 54.46
CA LYS A 44 26.16 -46.47 53.48
C LYS A 44 26.06 -45.95 52.05
N HIS A 45 26.75 -46.62 51.12
CA HIS A 45 26.58 -46.35 49.69
C HIS A 45 25.31 -47.08 49.19
N VAL A 46 24.41 -46.33 48.56
CA VAL A 46 23.15 -46.80 47.98
C VAL A 46 23.10 -46.44 46.50
N SER A 47 22.52 -47.30 45.67
CA SER A 47 22.27 -47.00 44.26
C SER A 47 21.04 -46.10 44.15
N ALA A 48 21.23 -44.87 43.70
CA ALA A 48 20.17 -43.91 43.41
C ALA A 48 19.90 -43.87 41.90
N ARG A 49 18.63 -43.75 41.52
CA ARG A 49 18.21 -43.48 40.15
C ARG A 49 18.07 -41.96 39.99
N VAL A 50 18.74 -41.40 38.99
CA VAL A 50 18.60 -40.00 38.59
C VAL A 50 17.90 -39.99 37.24
N GLU A 51 16.75 -39.32 37.18
CA GLU A 51 16.01 -39.08 35.95
C GLU A 51 16.27 -37.65 35.49
N GLU A 52 16.64 -37.49 34.22
CA GLU A 52 16.82 -36.21 33.56
C GLU A 52 15.79 -36.11 32.44
N ARG A 53 15.02 -35.02 32.42
CA ARG A 53 14.01 -34.75 31.39
C ARG A 53 14.31 -33.43 30.71
N SER A 54 14.08 -33.36 29.41
CA SER A 54 14.32 -32.14 28.62
C SER A 54 13.28 -32.00 27.52
N LEU A 55 12.81 -30.78 27.31
CA LEU A 55 11.93 -30.43 26.20
C LEU A 55 12.77 -29.87 25.05
N CYS A 56 12.53 -30.37 23.85
CA CYS A 56 13.18 -29.90 22.62
C CYS A 56 12.17 -29.07 21.83
N SER A 57 12.39 -27.76 21.77
CA SER A 57 11.57 -26.83 20.98
C SER A 57 12.31 -26.37 19.72
N GLU A 58 11.58 -25.69 18.83
CA GLU A 58 12.16 -25.02 17.69
C GLU A 58 13.26 -24.02 18.09
N TYR A 59 14.30 -23.90 17.25
CA TYR A 59 15.38 -22.95 17.49
C TYR A 59 15.04 -21.55 16.94
N LEU A 60 15.03 -20.56 17.84
CA LEU A 60 14.65 -19.20 17.54
C LEU A 60 15.88 -18.28 17.51
N HIS A 61 16.31 -17.96 16.28
CA HIS A 61 17.58 -17.32 15.94
C HIS A 61 17.75 -15.93 16.57
N GLY A 62 16.65 -15.18 16.75
CA GLY A 62 16.66 -13.87 17.39
C GLY A 62 16.86 -13.93 18.90
N GLY A 63 16.80 -15.11 19.52
CA GLY A 63 16.91 -15.27 20.96
C GLY A 63 15.75 -14.59 21.72
N SER A 64 15.93 -14.32 23.01
CA SER A 64 14.88 -13.77 23.85
C SER A 64 14.76 -12.24 23.74
N LEU A 65 13.54 -11.72 23.86
CA LEU A 65 13.21 -10.30 23.70
C LEU A 65 14.00 -9.42 24.68
N ASP A 66 14.29 -9.88 25.89
CA ASP A 66 15.07 -9.13 26.89
C ASP A 66 16.48 -8.73 26.40
N LYS A 67 17.06 -9.48 25.45
CA LYS A 67 18.35 -9.18 24.84
C LYS A 67 18.29 -7.99 23.87
N HIS A 68 17.09 -7.67 23.39
CA HIS A 68 16.82 -6.55 22.46
C HIS A 68 16.31 -5.30 23.19
N LEU A 69 15.95 -5.44 24.47
CA LEU A 69 15.54 -4.32 25.33
C LEU A 69 16.78 -3.67 25.98
N SER A 70 17.23 -2.54 25.44
CA SER A 70 18.34 -1.73 25.98
C SER A 70 17.83 -0.34 26.40
N ASN A 71 18.48 0.33 27.37
CA ASN A 71 18.13 1.73 27.69
C ASN A 71 18.75 2.73 26.70
N GLU A 72 19.73 2.30 25.91
CA GLU A 72 20.56 3.10 24.98
C GLU A 72 20.98 2.20 23.80
N PRO A 73 21.11 2.75 22.58
CA PRO A 73 20.03 2.85 21.60
C PRO A 73 19.25 1.53 21.39
N CYS A 74 17.96 1.65 21.05
CA CYS A 74 17.11 0.47 20.83
C CYS A 74 17.60 -0.32 19.61
N ALA A 75 17.81 -1.63 19.77
CA ALA A 75 18.17 -2.51 18.65
C ALA A 75 17.03 -2.70 17.64
N LEU A 76 15.78 -2.44 18.05
CA LEU A 76 14.58 -2.67 17.25
C LEU A 76 14.03 -1.36 16.70
N VAL A 77 13.77 -1.34 15.39
CA VAL A 77 13.02 -0.26 14.74
C VAL A 77 11.53 -0.33 15.11
N TRP A 78 10.81 0.80 14.99
CA TRP A 78 9.41 0.94 15.41
C TRP A 78 8.51 -0.18 14.88
N ARG A 79 8.63 -0.46 13.58
CA ARG A 79 7.78 -1.43 12.90
C ARG A 79 7.96 -2.83 13.48
N THR A 80 9.16 -3.18 13.88
CA THR A 80 9.45 -4.45 14.57
C THR A 80 8.86 -4.45 15.98
N CYS A 81 9.00 -3.35 16.73
CA CYS A 81 8.36 -3.21 18.05
C CYS A 81 6.84 -3.36 17.99
N TYR A 82 6.19 -2.68 17.05
CA TYR A 82 4.74 -2.76 16.85
C TYR A 82 4.30 -4.17 16.47
N LYS A 83 5.00 -4.82 15.52
CA LYS A 83 4.75 -6.23 15.16
C LYS A 83 4.85 -7.15 16.36
N ILE A 84 5.87 -6.98 17.20
CA ILE A 84 6.05 -7.78 18.41
C ILE A 84 4.86 -7.61 19.36
N ILE A 85 4.45 -6.37 19.64
CA ILE A 85 3.31 -6.08 20.53
C ILE A 85 2.03 -6.72 20.02
N LYS A 86 1.74 -6.55 18.73
CA LYS A 86 0.54 -7.10 18.10
C LYS A 86 0.52 -8.63 18.14
N ALA A 87 1.62 -9.26 17.73
CA ALA A 87 1.79 -10.71 17.74
C ALA A 87 1.71 -11.32 19.15
N LEU A 88 2.21 -10.62 20.18
CA LEU A 88 2.03 -11.03 21.57
C LEU A 88 0.55 -10.98 21.99
N CYS A 89 -0.18 -9.94 21.58
CA CYS A 89 -1.62 -9.86 21.85
C CYS A 89 -2.38 -11.00 21.17
N GLU A 90 -2.07 -11.32 19.91
CA GLU A 90 -2.68 -12.42 19.16
C GLU A 90 -2.38 -13.78 19.80
N GLY A 91 -1.12 -14.02 20.18
CA GLY A 91 -0.71 -15.24 20.88
C GLY A 91 -1.42 -15.41 22.23
N LEU A 92 -1.48 -14.36 23.06
CA LEU A 92 -2.21 -14.40 24.33
C LEU A 92 -3.72 -14.56 24.13
N HIS A 93 -4.29 -13.94 23.09
CA HIS A 93 -5.71 -14.12 22.78
C HIS A 93 -6.03 -15.58 22.46
N TYR A 94 -5.20 -16.21 21.63
CA TYR A 94 -5.30 -17.63 21.31
C TYR A 94 -5.19 -18.50 22.57
N LEU A 95 -4.25 -18.22 23.48
CA LEU A 95 -4.13 -18.98 24.73
C LEU A 95 -5.36 -18.84 25.64
N HIS A 96 -5.93 -17.62 25.73
CA HIS A 96 -7.07 -17.33 26.61
C HIS A 96 -8.43 -17.79 26.06
N LYS A 97 -8.57 -17.91 24.74
CA LYS A 97 -9.87 -18.15 24.07
C LYS A 97 -9.87 -19.27 23.03
N GLY A 98 -8.72 -19.81 22.66
CA GLY A 98 -8.58 -20.86 21.65
C GLY A 98 -8.85 -22.28 22.15
N PHE A 99 -9.13 -22.46 23.44
CA PHE A 99 -9.33 -23.75 24.09
C PHE A 99 -10.57 -23.74 24.98
N GLU A 100 -11.18 -24.92 25.15
CA GLU A 100 -12.26 -25.15 26.12
C GLU A 100 -11.83 -24.78 27.55
N TYR A 101 -10.58 -25.13 27.89
CA TYR A 101 -9.89 -24.71 29.12
C TYR A 101 -8.79 -23.70 28.77
N PRO A 102 -8.97 -22.40 29.11
CA PRO A 102 -8.00 -21.35 28.83
C PRO A 102 -6.62 -21.63 29.44
N ILE A 103 -5.58 -21.24 28.72
CA ILE A 103 -4.20 -21.25 29.22
C ILE A 103 -3.84 -19.82 29.62
N TYR A 104 -3.65 -19.58 30.92
CA TYR A 104 -3.05 -18.34 31.41
C TYR A 104 -1.55 -18.55 31.60
N HIS A 105 -0.74 -17.63 31.09
CA HIS A 105 0.72 -17.78 31.10
C HIS A 105 1.29 -17.58 32.51
N LEU A 106 0.80 -16.59 33.26
CA LEU A 106 1.17 -16.25 34.66
C LEU A 106 2.63 -15.89 34.90
N GLU A 107 3.47 -15.97 33.87
CA GLU A 107 4.91 -15.73 33.91
C GLU A 107 5.41 -15.03 32.64
N LEU A 108 4.51 -14.35 31.94
CA LEU A 108 4.85 -13.63 30.73
C LEU A 108 5.86 -12.52 31.06
N LYS A 109 7.07 -12.64 30.52
CA LYS A 109 8.17 -11.69 30.68
C LYS A 109 9.08 -11.75 29.45
N PRO A 110 9.92 -10.74 29.18
CA PRO A 110 10.71 -10.70 27.94
C PRO A 110 11.66 -11.89 27.75
N THR A 111 12.10 -12.58 28.80
CA THR A 111 12.91 -13.81 28.68
C THR A 111 12.12 -15.03 28.17
N LYS A 112 10.78 -14.98 28.25
CA LYS A 112 9.85 -16.02 27.78
C LYS A 112 9.27 -15.72 26.39
N VAL A 113 9.61 -14.56 25.83
CA VAL A 113 9.28 -14.17 24.45
C VAL A 113 10.53 -14.38 23.60
N LEU A 114 10.50 -15.37 22.72
CA LEU A 114 11.60 -15.71 21.83
C LEU A 114 11.32 -15.17 20.42
N LEU A 115 12.35 -14.74 19.70
CA LEU A 115 12.23 -14.12 18.38
C LEU A 115 12.79 -15.06 17.30
N ASP A 116 12.04 -15.26 16.22
CA ASP A 116 12.53 -16.00 15.06
C ASP A 116 13.50 -15.17 14.19
N LYS A 117 13.89 -15.72 13.03
CA LYS A 117 14.80 -15.05 12.08
C LYS A 117 14.24 -13.74 11.50
N ASP A 118 12.91 -13.60 11.48
CA ASP A 118 12.18 -12.45 10.95
C ASP A 118 11.79 -11.47 12.07
N MET A 119 12.31 -11.68 13.28
CA MET A 119 12.03 -10.92 14.51
C MET A 119 10.56 -11.00 14.96
N MET A 120 9.84 -12.05 14.57
CA MET A 120 8.47 -12.31 15.04
C MET A 120 8.50 -13.03 16.38
N PRO A 121 7.66 -12.63 17.36
CA PRO A 121 7.70 -13.22 18.69
C PRO A 121 6.93 -14.53 18.76
N LYS A 122 7.48 -15.44 19.56
CA LYS A 122 6.87 -16.68 20.00
C LYS A 122 6.92 -16.78 21.52
N ILE A 123 5.75 -16.96 22.12
CA ILE A 123 5.56 -17.11 23.56
C ILE A 123 5.92 -18.56 23.94
N GLY A 124 6.81 -18.72 24.93
CA GLY A 124 7.18 -20.03 25.48
C GLY A 124 7.25 -20.02 27.01
N GLY A 125 7.58 -21.16 27.63
CA GLY A 125 7.71 -21.25 29.09
C GLY A 125 6.38 -21.29 29.83
N PHE A 126 5.49 -22.20 29.44
CA PHE A 126 4.15 -22.42 30.00
C PHE A 126 4.14 -23.27 31.29
N GLY A 127 5.21 -23.23 32.08
CA GLY A 127 5.47 -24.18 33.18
C GLY A 127 4.59 -24.04 34.42
N PHE A 128 3.76 -22.99 34.54
CA PHE A 128 2.89 -22.84 35.71
C PHE A 128 1.66 -23.75 35.64
N PRO A 129 1.28 -24.39 36.76
CA PRO A 129 0.09 -25.23 36.83
C PRO A 129 -1.16 -24.38 36.66
N GLY A 130 -2.03 -24.76 35.73
CA GLY A 130 -3.29 -24.04 35.53
C GLY A 130 -4.13 -24.51 34.35
N LEU A 131 -4.57 -25.77 34.35
CA LEU A 131 -5.88 -26.05 33.77
C LEU A 131 -6.91 -25.44 34.74
N PHE A 132 -7.47 -24.29 34.37
CA PHE A 132 -8.51 -23.64 35.16
C PHE A 132 -9.87 -24.21 34.76
N ASP A 133 -10.54 -24.87 35.70
CA ASP A 133 -11.87 -25.50 35.50
C ASP A 133 -13.00 -24.48 35.24
N SER A 134 -12.75 -23.18 35.45
CA SER A 134 -13.72 -22.10 35.27
C SER A 134 -13.12 -20.87 34.59
N THR A 135 -13.95 -20.16 33.82
CA THR A 135 -13.63 -18.83 33.25
C THR A 135 -13.54 -17.71 34.30
N GLU A 136 -13.74 -18.04 35.57
CA GLU A 136 -13.83 -17.12 36.68
C GLU A 136 -12.78 -17.48 37.72
N THR A 137 -11.98 -16.47 38.04
CA THR A 137 -11.08 -16.26 39.19
C THR A 137 -10.69 -17.48 40.03
N SER A 138 -9.39 -17.75 40.13
CA SER A 138 -8.83 -18.77 41.03
C SER A 138 -7.90 -18.14 42.07
N ASN A 139 -7.64 -18.85 43.17
CA ASN A 139 -6.68 -18.42 44.20
C ASN A 139 -5.47 -19.36 44.18
N ALA A 140 -4.26 -18.79 44.11
CA ALA A 140 -3.03 -19.53 44.30
C ALA A 140 -2.75 -19.79 45.78
N THR A 141 -2.04 -20.88 46.07
CA THR A 141 -1.58 -21.23 47.42
C THR A 141 -0.41 -20.35 47.88
N GLU A 142 0.38 -19.85 46.94
CA GLU A 142 1.54 -19.00 47.19
C GLU A 142 1.83 -18.06 46.01
N VAL A 143 2.53 -16.95 46.30
CA VAL A 143 2.98 -15.98 45.28
C VAL A 143 4.30 -16.47 44.69
N LYS A 144 4.30 -16.85 43.41
CA LYS A 144 5.47 -17.32 42.68
C LYS A 144 5.64 -16.56 41.36
N GLY A 145 6.90 -16.36 40.94
CA GLY A 145 7.27 -15.72 39.67
C GLY A 145 8.10 -14.44 39.80
N THR A 146 8.15 -13.61 38.75
CA THR A 146 8.95 -12.37 38.73
C THR A 146 8.13 -11.14 39.12
N ARG A 147 8.40 -10.55 40.30
CA ARG A 147 7.57 -9.52 40.96
C ARG A 147 7.17 -8.32 40.09
N VAL A 148 8.04 -7.86 39.19
CA VAL A 148 7.77 -6.68 38.33
C VAL A 148 6.63 -6.91 37.34
N TYR A 149 6.40 -8.15 36.92
CA TYR A 149 5.33 -8.51 35.97
C TYR A 149 4.07 -9.03 36.67
N MET A 150 4.05 -9.06 38.00
CA MET A 150 2.92 -9.53 38.78
C MET A 150 1.93 -8.39 39.09
N PRO A 151 0.62 -8.61 38.90
CA PRO A 151 -0.38 -7.61 39.23
C PRO A 151 -0.60 -7.49 40.75
N PRO A 152 -1.04 -6.32 41.26
CA PRO A 152 -1.21 -6.08 42.69
C PRO A 152 -2.18 -7.04 43.40
N GLU A 153 -3.27 -7.46 42.74
CA GLU A 153 -4.24 -8.39 43.32
C GLU A 153 -3.67 -9.80 43.52
N TYR A 154 -2.71 -10.22 42.68
CA TYR A 154 -2.02 -11.48 42.89
C TYR A 154 -1.05 -11.39 44.07
N ILE A 155 -0.27 -10.30 44.14
CA ILE A 155 0.70 -10.10 45.23
C ILE A 155 0.00 -10.00 46.59
N SER A 156 -1.14 -9.32 46.66
CA SER A 156 -1.83 -9.03 47.91
C SER A 156 -2.87 -10.08 48.32
N LYS A 157 -3.50 -10.76 47.35
CA LYS A 157 -4.65 -11.66 47.59
C LYS A 157 -4.48 -13.05 46.98
N CYS A 158 -3.35 -13.34 46.33
CA CYS A 158 -3.10 -14.57 45.56
C CYS A 158 -4.16 -14.83 44.47
N GLN A 159 -4.84 -13.77 43.99
CA GLN A 159 -5.92 -13.89 43.03
C GLN A 159 -5.39 -14.00 41.60
N ILE A 160 -5.77 -15.05 40.88
CA ILE A 160 -5.44 -15.28 39.47
C ILE A 160 -6.68 -15.02 38.61
N THR A 161 -6.49 -14.21 37.57
CA THR A 161 -7.52 -13.90 36.57
C THR A 161 -6.89 -13.82 35.18
N PRO A 162 -7.68 -13.84 34.09
CA PRO A 162 -7.16 -13.52 32.75
C PRO A 162 -6.45 -12.17 32.67
N LYS A 163 -6.71 -11.26 33.61
CA LYS A 163 -6.10 -9.93 33.68
C LYS A 163 -4.68 -9.94 34.23
N PHE A 164 -4.19 -11.09 34.68
CA PHE A 164 -2.80 -11.28 35.06
C PHE A 164 -1.89 -11.06 33.86
N ASP A 165 -2.08 -11.84 32.80
CA ASP A 165 -1.24 -11.74 31.60
C ASP A 165 -1.38 -10.37 30.91
N VAL A 166 -2.54 -9.72 31.05
CA VAL A 166 -2.74 -8.34 30.57
C VAL A 166 -1.84 -7.36 31.32
N PHE A 167 -1.71 -7.49 32.64
CA PHE A 167 -0.80 -6.66 33.42
C PHE A 167 0.66 -6.90 33.00
N SER A 168 1.07 -8.16 32.89
CA SER A 168 2.41 -8.53 32.45
C SER A 168 2.72 -8.00 31.04
N LEU A 169 1.76 -8.08 30.11
CA LEU A 169 1.84 -7.50 28.77
C LEU A 169 2.04 -5.97 28.82
N GLY A 170 1.30 -5.27 29.68
CA GLY A 170 1.45 -3.82 29.87
C GLY A 170 2.88 -3.43 30.25
N ILE A 171 3.48 -4.16 31.18
CA ILE A 171 4.88 -3.96 31.59
C ILE A 171 5.85 -4.21 30.41
N ILE A 172 5.63 -5.28 29.63
CA ILE A 172 6.46 -5.58 28.45
C ILE A 172 6.35 -4.46 27.40
N ILE A 173 5.15 -3.94 27.13
CA ILE A 173 4.96 -2.83 26.20
C ILE A 173 5.71 -1.58 26.71
N LEU A 174 5.62 -1.25 28.00
CA LEU A 174 6.39 -0.14 28.58
C LEU A 174 7.89 -0.34 28.41
N GLN A 175 8.40 -1.56 28.57
CA GLN A 175 9.82 -1.84 28.36
C GLN A 175 10.25 -1.73 26.90
N ILE A 176 9.40 -2.14 25.96
CA ILE A 176 9.62 -1.93 24.52
C ILE A 176 9.75 -0.42 24.25
N MET A 177 8.85 0.40 24.81
CA MET A 177 8.86 1.86 24.60
C MET A 177 10.03 2.57 25.29
N ALA A 178 10.21 2.35 26.60
CA ALA A 178 11.09 3.15 27.44
C ALA A 178 12.47 2.51 27.69
N GLY A 179 12.60 1.20 27.51
CA GLY A 179 13.78 0.41 27.88
C GLY A 179 13.51 -0.40 29.14
N LYS A 180 14.51 -1.14 29.62
CA LYS A 180 14.36 -2.11 30.73
C LYS A 180 13.69 -1.51 31.97
N GLU A 181 14.06 -0.28 32.36
CA GLU A 181 13.59 0.33 33.62
C GLU A 181 13.32 1.83 33.54
N SER A 182 13.53 2.50 32.40
CA SER A 182 13.41 3.97 32.33
C SER A 182 12.01 4.49 32.70
N TYR A 183 10.94 3.72 32.41
CA TYR A 183 9.56 4.07 32.75
C TYR A 183 9.29 4.10 34.26
N THR A 184 10.12 3.47 35.09
CA THR A 184 9.94 3.46 36.55
C THR A 184 10.16 4.85 37.16
N LYS A 185 10.87 5.74 36.46
CA LYS A 185 11.20 7.10 36.90
C LYS A 185 10.00 8.06 36.87
N CYS A 186 8.91 7.68 36.21
CA CYS A 186 7.73 8.53 36.04
C CYS A 186 6.44 7.94 36.63
N LEU A 187 6.53 6.89 37.47
CA LEU A 187 5.36 6.20 38.03
C LEU A 187 4.42 7.11 38.85
N ASP A 188 4.94 8.17 39.46
CA ASP A 188 4.16 9.11 40.30
C ASP A 188 3.53 10.27 39.50
N THR A 189 3.62 10.26 38.17
CA THR A 189 3.11 11.34 37.31
C THR A 189 1.68 11.08 36.83
N SER A 190 0.98 12.13 36.36
CA SER A 190 -0.33 11.94 35.74
C SER A 190 -0.21 11.14 34.43
N PRO A 191 -1.25 10.42 33.98
CA PRO A 191 -1.20 9.63 32.76
C PRO A 191 -0.75 10.42 31.53
N GLU A 192 -1.18 11.68 31.40
CA GLU A 192 -0.83 12.56 30.28
C GLU A 192 0.67 12.91 30.28
N VAL A 193 1.21 13.20 31.46
CA VAL A 193 2.63 13.52 31.63
C VAL A 193 3.49 12.25 31.44
N PHE A 194 3.02 11.11 31.94
CA PHE A 194 3.67 9.82 31.75
C PHE A 194 3.84 9.47 30.27
N ILE A 195 2.77 9.64 29.48
CA ILE A 195 2.78 9.35 28.04
C ILE A 195 3.87 10.16 27.33
N GLU A 196 3.96 11.47 27.60
CA GLU A 196 4.96 12.31 26.96
C GLU A 196 6.40 11.97 27.42
N ILE A 197 6.62 11.66 28.70
CA ILE A 197 7.95 11.27 29.20
C ILE A 197 8.41 9.95 28.57
N VAL A 198 7.54 8.94 28.52
CA VAL A 198 7.87 7.65 27.90
C VAL A 198 8.07 7.80 26.39
N TYR A 199 7.26 8.64 25.74
CA TYR A 199 7.44 8.99 24.34
C TYR A 199 8.81 9.64 24.11
N GLU A 200 9.25 10.57 24.97
CA GLU A 200 10.59 11.16 24.88
C GLU A 200 11.72 10.14 25.05
N TYR A 201 11.59 9.18 25.98
CA TYR A 201 12.57 8.09 26.11
C TYR A 201 12.65 7.27 24.83
N TRP A 202 11.50 6.97 24.22
CA TRP A 202 11.44 6.29 22.95
C TRP A 202 12.11 7.10 21.83
N VAL A 203 11.83 8.41 21.71
CA VAL A 203 12.48 9.30 20.73
C VAL A 203 14.00 9.29 20.87
N LYS A 204 14.51 9.45 22.10
CA LYS A 204 15.96 9.45 22.38
C LYS A 204 16.62 8.15 21.97
N ARG A 205 15.95 7.01 22.19
CA ARG A 205 16.46 5.67 21.87
C ARG A 205 16.49 5.35 20.37
N MET A 206 15.71 6.06 19.54
CA MET A 206 15.54 5.76 18.11
C MET A 206 16.49 6.53 17.19
N GLN A 207 17.13 7.61 17.66
CA GLN A 207 18.20 8.37 16.98
C GLN A 207 17.91 8.76 15.49
N ARG A 208 16.64 8.84 15.08
CA ARG A 208 16.20 9.12 13.70
C ARG A 208 15.07 10.13 13.66
N THR A 209 14.84 10.73 12.48
CA THR A 209 13.67 11.60 12.23
C THR A 209 12.39 10.77 12.31
N ILE A 210 11.51 11.13 13.24
CA ILE A 210 10.24 10.43 13.51
C ILE A 210 9.10 11.15 12.80
N SER A 211 8.28 10.40 12.05
CA SER A 211 7.09 10.95 11.41
C SER A 211 6.01 11.32 12.44
N LYS A 212 5.15 12.30 12.12
CA LYS A 212 3.99 12.65 12.95
C LYS A 212 3.03 11.46 13.15
N HIS A 213 2.96 10.57 12.17
CA HIS A 213 2.15 9.35 12.23
C HIS A 213 2.68 8.41 13.30
N THR A 214 3.95 8.00 13.17
CA THR A 214 4.65 7.15 14.15
C THR A 214 4.56 7.71 15.56
N SER A 215 4.61 9.03 15.70
CA SER A 215 4.42 9.73 16.96
C SER A 215 3.09 9.43 17.65
N ARG A 216 2.00 9.28 16.88
CA ARG A 216 0.67 8.94 17.40
C ARG A 216 0.56 7.45 17.76
N GLU A 217 1.07 6.58 16.91
CA GLU A 217 1.00 5.12 17.12
C GLU A 217 1.75 4.71 18.40
N VAL A 218 2.93 5.29 18.61
CA VAL A 218 3.74 5.09 19.82
C VAL A 218 2.96 5.54 21.05
N ARG A 219 2.34 6.72 21.02
CA ARG A 219 1.50 7.22 22.12
C ARG A 219 0.33 6.29 22.42
N THR A 220 -0.37 5.80 21.39
CA THR A 220 -1.47 4.84 21.59
C THR A 220 -0.97 3.53 22.22
N CYS A 221 0.22 3.05 21.86
CA CYS A 221 0.79 1.86 22.53
C CYS A 221 1.14 2.14 24.00
N ILE A 222 1.62 3.35 24.33
CA ILE A 222 1.88 3.75 25.73
C ILE A 222 0.57 3.87 26.51
N GLU A 223 -0.48 4.45 25.93
CA GLU A 223 -1.83 4.53 26.51
C GLU A 223 -2.38 3.12 26.81
N ILE A 224 -2.31 2.21 25.83
CA ILE A 224 -2.70 0.80 26.02
C ILE A 224 -1.92 0.19 27.18
N ALA A 225 -0.61 0.42 27.24
CA ALA A 225 0.23 -0.12 28.30
C ALA A 225 -0.19 0.39 29.69
N LEU A 226 -0.51 1.68 29.80
CA LEU A 226 -1.03 2.29 31.04
C LEU A 226 -2.36 1.67 31.48
N GLU A 227 -3.30 1.48 30.55
CA GLU A 227 -4.55 0.80 30.86
C GLU A 227 -4.35 -0.66 31.30
N CYS A 228 -3.35 -1.33 30.74
CA CYS A 228 -3.01 -2.71 31.09
C CYS A 228 -2.41 -2.84 32.50
N VAL A 229 -1.64 -1.85 32.96
CA VAL A 229 -0.99 -1.88 34.29
C VAL A 229 -1.85 -1.29 35.40
N GLU A 230 -3.14 -1.02 35.14
CA GLU A 230 -4.02 -0.43 36.12
C GLU A 230 -4.17 -1.32 37.37
N SER A 231 -4.14 -0.70 38.55
CA SER A 231 -4.15 -1.40 39.85
C SER A 231 -5.37 -2.29 40.00
N SER A 232 -6.54 -1.81 39.55
CA SER A 232 -7.78 -2.59 39.59
C SER A 232 -7.94 -3.48 38.35
N PRO A 233 -8.03 -4.81 38.48
CA PRO A 233 -8.16 -5.72 37.33
C PRO A 233 -9.43 -5.51 36.50
N VAL A 234 -10.50 -4.97 37.10
CA VAL A 234 -11.75 -4.67 36.37
C VAL A 234 -11.60 -3.52 35.38
N ASN A 235 -10.67 -2.60 35.63
CA ASN A 235 -10.40 -1.44 34.78
C ASN A 235 -9.45 -1.78 33.64
N ARG A 236 -8.68 -2.87 33.75
CA ARG A 236 -7.79 -3.32 32.67
C ARG A 236 -8.61 -3.76 31.46
N PRO A 237 -8.16 -3.51 30.23
CA PRO A 237 -8.84 -3.97 29.02
C PRO A 237 -8.74 -5.50 28.86
N THR A 238 -9.62 -6.08 28.06
CA THR A 238 -9.45 -7.47 27.59
C THR A 238 -8.46 -7.48 26.42
N ILE A 239 -7.81 -8.62 26.16
CA ILE A 239 -6.90 -8.74 25.01
C ILE A 239 -7.61 -8.40 23.70
N ASN A 240 -8.88 -8.78 23.52
CA ASN A 240 -9.65 -8.39 22.35
C ASN A 240 -9.88 -6.88 22.23
N GLN A 241 -10.10 -6.18 23.35
CA GLN A 241 -10.18 -4.72 23.34
C GLN A 241 -8.84 -4.09 22.98
N ILE A 242 -7.72 -4.67 23.45
CA ILE A 242 -6.37 -4.24 23.09
C ILE A 242 -6.14 -4.44 21.59
N ILE A 243 -6.38 -5.65 21.06
CA ILE A 243 -6.28 -5.96 19.62
C ILE A 243 -7.14 -5.00 18.81
N HIS A 244 -8.38 -4.73 19.24
CA HIS A 244 -9.24 -3.77 18.55
C HIS A 244 -8.68 -2.33 18.57
N LYS A 245 -8.06 -1.90 19.67
CA LYS A 245 -7.37 -0.60 19.73
C LYS A 245 -6.12 -0.56 18.85
N LEU A 246 -5.33 -1.64 18.83
CA LEU A 246 -4.19 -1.79 17.93
C LEU A 246 -4.63 -1.81 16.45
N ASN A 247 -5.73 -2.49 16.14
CA ASN A 247 -6.32 -2.50 14.80
C ASN A 247 -6.89 -1.13 14.40
N LYS A 248 -7.26 -0.26 15.36
CA LYS A 248 -7.58 1.14 15.02
C LYS A 248 -6.35 1.93 14.62
N ILE A 249 -5.18 1.62 15.18
CA ILE A 249 -3.90 2.10 14.65
C ILE A 249 -3.76 1.60 13.21
N ASP A 250 -4.04 0.32 12.95
CA ASP A 250 -4.06 -0.24 11.59
C ASP A 250 -5.13 0.38 10.67
N VAL A 251 -6.22 1.00 11.17
CA VAL A 251 -7.29 1.67 10.38
C VAL A 251 -6.95 3.14 10.10
N VAL A 252 -6.23 3.81 11.01
CA VAL A 252 -5.61 5.11 10.74
C VAL A 252 -4.42 4.93 9.79
N GLU A 253 -3.67 3.83 9.91
CA GLU A 253 -2.87 3.29 8.82
C GLU A 253 -3.79 2.98 7.62
N CYS A 254 -4.92 2.28 7.69
CA CYS A 254 -5.70 1.97 6.48
C CYS A 254 -6.30 3.19 5.73
N SER A 255 -6.33 4.37 6.36
CA SER A 255 -6.63 5.66 5.72
C SER A 255 -5.39 6.48 5.32
N SER A 256 -4.17 6.07 5.74
CA SER A 256 -2.87 6.71 5.44
C SER A 256 -1.72 5.76 4.99
N VAL A 257 -1.97 4.45 4.89
CA VAL A 257 -1.12 3.25 4.69
C VAL A 257 -2.07 2.03 4.51
N GLY A 258 -2.59 1.84 3.30
CA GLY A 258 -3.51 0.73 3.00
C GLY A 258 -2.90 -0.67 3.22
N GLN A 259 -3.72 -1.59 3.74
CA GLN A 259 -3.63 -3.06 3.61
C GLN A 259 -2.54 -3.85 4.39
N LEU A 260 -2.90 -4.32 5.60
CA LEU A 260 -2.68 -5.74 5.94
C LEU A 260 -3.95 -6.48 5.51
N HIS A 261 -4.09 -7.20 4.39
CA HIS A 261 -3.16 -7.89 3.51
C HIS A 261 -3.42 -7.55 2.03
N ARG A 262 -2.36 -7.23 1.28
CA ARG A 262 -2.28 -7.48 -0.18
C ARG A 262 -0.85 -7.78 -0.64
N THR A 263 0.03 -8.32 0.20
CA THR A 263 1.23 -8.99 -0.31
C THR A 263 0.80 -10.30 -0.96
N LYS A 264 0.53 -10.25 -2.27
CA LYS A 264 0.51 -11.44 -3.12
C LYS A 264 1.94 -11.65 -3.63
N GLU A 265 2.80 -12.12 -2.74
CA GLU A 265 4.05 -12.73 -3.17
C GLU A 265 3.69 -14.08 -3.80
N PHE A 266 3.95 -14.21 -5.09
CA PHE A 266 3.68 -15.42 -5.85
C PHE A 266 4.93 -16.29 -5.88
N PRO A 267 4.79 -17.61 -5.66
CA PRO A 267 5.86 -18.56 -5.94
C PRO A 267 6.31 -18.44 -7.40
N PHE A 268 7.61 -18.63 -7.65
CA PHE A 268 8.13 -18.56 -9.01
C PHE A 268 7.51 -19.65 -9.90
N GLU A 269 7.32 -20.85 -9.35
CA GLU A 269 6.69 -21.99 -10.03
C GLU A 269 5.25 -21.69 -10.44
N PHE A 270 4.54 -20.88 -9.64
CA PHE A 270 3.20 -20.42 -10.01
C PHE A 270 3.26 -19.53 -11.25
N LEU A 271 4.20 -18.56 -11.27
CA LEU A 271 4.37 -17.68 -12.44
C LEU A 271 4.85 -18.44 -13.68
N GLU A 272 5.73 -19.41 -13.51
CA GLU A 272 6.19 -20.29 -14.59
C GLU A 272 5.01 -21.07 -15.18
N ASN A 273 4.14 -21.64 -14.35
CA ASN A 273 2.97 -22.39 -14.81
C ASN A 273 1.99 -21.51 -15.60
N ILE A 274 1.59 -20.36 -15.04
CA ILE A 274 0.60 -19.49 -15.69
C ILE A 274 1.13 -18.83 -16.98
N THR A 275 2.45 -18.71 -17.12
CA THR A 275 3.08 -18.19 -18.35
C THR A 275 3.50 -19.29 -19.32
N ASN A 276 3.19 -20.56 -19.02
CA ASN A 276 3.63 -21.74 -19.77
C ASN A 276 5.15 -21.77 -19.99
N GLY A 277 5.91 -21.71 -18.88
CA GLY A 277 7.37 -21.69 -18.89
C GLY A 277 7.96 -20.40 -19.44
N PHE A 278 7.27 -19.25 -19.28
CA PHE A 278 7.64 -17.99 -19.92
C PHE A 278 7.79 -18.11 -21.44
N SER A 279 6.84 -18.80 -22.09
CA SER A 279 6.84 -19.06 -23.53
C SER A 279 6.86 -17.78 -24.37
N GLU A 280 7.59 -17.79 -25.49
CA GLU A 280 7.64 -16.67 -26.43
C GLU A 280 6.26 -16.31 -27.01
N GLN A 281 5.35 -17.29 -27.11
CA GLN A 281 3.99 -17.08 -27.59
C GLN A 281 3.14 -16.21 -26.66
N ASN A 282 3.51 -16.13 -25.38
CA ASN A 282 2.81 -15.35 -24.37
C ASN A 282 3.39 -13.95 -24.18
N ILE A 283 4.40 -13.56 -24.96
CA ILE A 283 5.02 -12.24 -24.84
C ILE A 283 4.07 -11.17 -25.38
N VAL A 284 3.79 -10.18 -24.52
CA VAL A 284 2.99 -8.99 -24.85
C VAL A 284 3.91 -7.81 -25.20
N GLY A 285 5.09 -7.75 -24.58
CA GLY A 285 6.04 -6.67 -24.81
C GLY A 285 7.42 -6.95 -24.23
N ARG A 286 8.42 -6.26 -24.77
CA ARG A 286 9.80 -6.27 -24.27
C ARG A 286 10.20 -4.83 -23.96
N GLY A 287 10.73 -4.59 -22.77
CA GLY A 287 11.19 -3.27 -22.34
C GLY A 287 12.59 -3.34 -21.71
N GLY A 288 13.18 -2.17 -21.42
CA GLY A 288 14.54 -2.11 -20.87
C GLY A 288 14.71 -2.78 -19.49
N TYR A 289 13.63 -2.99 -18.76
CA TYR A 289 13.64 -3.59 -17.43
C TYR A 289 13.24 -5.07 -17.41
N GLY A 290 12.73 -5.62 -18.51
CA GLY A 290 12.23 -6.99 -18.54
C GLY A 290 11.30 -7.32 -19.69
N VAL A 291 10.76 -8.54 -19.64
CA VAL A 291 9.81 -9.07 -20.62
C VAL A 291 8.45 -9.24 -19.97
N ILE A 292 7.39 -8.82 -20.66
CA ILE A 292 6.00 -8.91 -20.20
C ILE A 292 5.34 -10.10 -20.87
N TYR A 293 4.81 -11.01 -20.06
CA TYR A 293 4.04 -12.18 -20.46
C TYR A 293 2.59 -12.02 -20.03
N LYS A 294 1.64 -12.55 -20.79
CA LYS A 294 0.25 -12.67 -20.35
C LYS A 294 -0.05 -14.07 -19.84
N ASP A 295 -0.88 -14.14 -18.80
CA ASP A 295 -1.61 -15.33 -18.39
C ASP A 295 -3.06 -15.17 -18.83
N GLY A 296 -3.43 -15.83 -19.93
CA GLY A 296 -4.74 -15.65 -20.55
C GLY A 296 -5.06 -14.17 -20.81
N GLU A 297 -6.16 -13.68 -20.22
CA GLU A 297 -6.63 -12.29 -20.30
C GLU A 297 -6.71 -11.60 -18.92
N GLU A 298 -6.15 -12.18 -17.86
CA GLU A 298 -6.34 -11.65 -16.49
C GLU A 298 -5.11 -10.93 -15.92
N VAL A 299 -3.90 -11.44 -16.17
CA VAL A 299 -2.66 -10.95 -15.53
C VAL A 299 -1.54 -10.73 -16.55
N ALA A 300 -0.82 -9.62 -16.40
CA ALA A 300 0.43 -9.33 -17.08
C ALA A 300 1.61 -9.54 -16.11
N VAL A 301 2.48 -10.52 -16.40
CA VAL A 301 3.68 -10.84 -15.63
C VAL A 301 4.89 -10.19 -16.28
N LYS A 302 5.45 -9.15 -15.67
CA LYS A 302 6.71 -8.52 -16.08
C LYS A 302 7.87 -9.19 -15.37
N LYS A 303 8.53 -10.14 -16.05
CA LYS A 303 9.76 -10.78 -15.56
C LYS A 303 10.93 -9.83 -15.76
N LEU A 304 11.57 -9.44 -14.68
CA LEU A 304 12.67 -8.47 -14.71
C LEU A 304 13.96 -9.12 -15.19
N HIS A 305 14.81 -8.35 -15.86
CA HIS A 305 16.18 -8.79 -16.16
C HIS A 305 16.98 -8.96 -14.87
N GLN A 306 18.01 -9.83 -14.90
CA GLN A 306 18.93 -9.96 -13.77
C GLN A 306 19.69 -8.64 -13.58
N MET A 307 19.33 -7.92 -12.52
CA MET A 307 19.91 -6.64 -12.14
C MET A 307 20.55 -6.81 -10.76
N LEU A 308 21.87 -6.96 -10.74
CA LEU A 308 22.69 -7.25 -9.54
C LEU A 308 22.76 -6.07 -8.55
N TRP A 309 22.37 -4.88 -8.98
CA TRP A 309 22.46 -3.64 -8.21
C TRP A 309 21.15 -3.28 -7.48
N ILE A 310 20.08 -4.07 -7.64
CA ILE A 310 18.82 -3.84 -6.93
C ILE A 310 18.89 -4.50 -5.55
N ASP A 311 18.70 -3.70 -4.50
CA ASP A 311 18.57 -4.17 -3.13
C ASP A 311 17.23 -4.90 -2.90
N ASP A 312 17.27 -6.03 -2.19
CA ASP A 312 16.12 -6.94 -2.05
C ASP A 312 15.06 -6.38 -1.10
N GLU A 313 15.48 -5.76 0.01
CA GLU A 313 14.56 -5.13 0.95
C GLU A 313 13.85 -3.95 0.28
N GLN A 314 14.61 -3.16 -0.47
CA GLN A 314 14.09 -2.07 -1.25
C GLN A 314 13.10 -2.49 -2.31
N PHE A 315 13.41 -3.56 -3.05
CA PHE A 315 12.51 -4.12 -4.05
C PHE A 315 11.16 -4.45 -3.42
N LYS A 316 11.18 -5.16 -2.29
CA LYS A 316 9.97 -5.51 -1.53
C LYS A 316 9.25 -4.29 -0.97
N ASN A 317 9.98 -3.36 -0.36
CA ASN A 317 9.41 -2.16 0.26
C ASN A 317 8.71 -1.26 -0.76
N GLU A 318 9.33 -1.03 -1.91
CA GLU A 318 8.75 -0.16 -2.93
C GLU A 318 7.59 -0.84 -3.64
N LEU A 319 7.65 -2.15 -3.93
CA LEU A 319 6.49 -2.87 -4.46
C LEU A 319 5.32 -2.89 -3.48
N ASN A 320 5.58 -3.04 -2.18
CA ASN A 320 4.54 -2.91 -1.16
C ASN A 320 3.90 -1.52 -1.18
N ASN A 321 4.67 -0.45 -1.42
CA ASN A 321 4.11 0.89 -1.61
C ASN A 321 3.24 0.97 -2.87
N LEU A 322 3.69 0.39 -3.98
CA LEU A 322 2.95 0.39 -5.25
C LEU A 322 1.69 -0.47 -5.20
N MET A 323 1.65 -1.53 -4.39
CA MET A 323 0.45 -2.35 -4.15
C MET A 323 -0.70 -1.54 -3.54
N MET A 324 -0.40 -0.45 -2.81
CA MET A 324 -1.41 0.42 -2.21
C MET A 324 -2.10 1.32 -3.24
N VAL A 325 -1.46 1.57 -4.39
CA VAL A 325 -1.96 2.48 -5.43
C VAL A 325 -3.19 1.87 -6.09
N GLN A 326 -4.35 2.50 -5.86
CA GLN A 326 -5.63 2.07 -6.43
C GLN A 326 -6.38 3.25 -7.02
N HIS A 327 -6.42 3.29 -8.35
CA HIS A 327 -7.15 4.29 -9.09
C HIS A 327 -7.58 3.74 -10.44
N LYS A 328 -8.79 4.10 -10.91
CA LYS A 328 -9.34 3.61 -12.19
C LYS A 328 -8.46 3.92 -13.41
N ASN A 329 -7.62 4.96 -13.33
CA ASN A 329 -6.70 5.39 -14.40
C ASN A 329 -5.23 5.05 -14.11
N ILE A 330 -4.97 4.07 -13.25
CA ILE A 330 -3.63 3.54 -12.97
C ILE A 330 -3.72 2.02 -13.06
N VAL A 331 -2.76 1.39 -13.72
CA VAL A 331 -2.69 -0.07 -13.81
C VAL A 331 -2.46 -0.63 -12.41
N ARG A 332 -3.33 -1.53 -11.98
CA ARG A 332 -3.26 -2.13 -10.66
C ARG A 332 -2.13 -3.15 -10.58
N LEU A 333 -1.25 -2.98 -9.60
CA LEU A 333 -0.34 -4.03 -9.17
C LEU A 333 -1.14 -5.12 -8.43
N VAL A 334 -1.00 -6.36 -8.88
CA VAL A 334 -1.71 -7.54 -8.38
C VAL A 334 -0.86 -8.32 -7.39
N GLY A 335 0.45 -8.34 -7.60
CA GLY A 335 1.43 -9.02 -6.76
C GLY A 335 2.82 -8.96 -7.35
N TYR A 336 3.75 -9.68 -6.75
CA TYR A 336 5.14 -9.78 -7.22
C TYR A 336 5.72 -11.16 -6.91
N CYS A 337 6.85 -11.48 -7.51
CA CYS A 337 7.65 -12.66 -7.16
C CYS A 337 9.06 -12.20 -6.83
N TYR A 338 9.59 -12.76 -5.75
CA TYR A 338 10.97 -12.67 -5.36
C TYR A 338 11.42 -14.08 -4.98
N HIS A 339 12.24 -14.72 -5.81
CA HIS A 339 12.69 -16.08 -5.58
C HIS A 339 14.21 -16.16 -5.70
N THR A 340 14.86 -16.76 -4.70
CA THR A 340 16.29 -17.01 -4.72
C THR A 340 16.53 -18.51 -4.84
N SER A 341 17.17 -18.93 -5.92
CA SER A 341 17.58 -20.31 -6.15
C SER A 341 19.11 -20.43 -6.10
N GLN A 342 19.62 -21.61 -5.77
CA GLN A 342 21.05 -21.91 -5.88
C GLN A 342 21.30 -22.74 -7.13
N ILE A 343 22.30 -22.35 -7.90
CA ILE A 343 22.79 -23.09 -9.05
C ILE A 343 24.27 -23.40 -8.86
N VAL A 344 24.76 -24.49 -9.45
CA VAL A 344 26.19 -24.78 -9.50
C VAL A 344 26.73 -24.24 -10.82
N VAL A 345 27.72 -23.36 -10.74
CA VAL A 345 28.41 -22.79 -11.91
C VAL A 345 29.90 -23.10 -11.86
N GLU A 346 30.51 -23.27 -13.02
CA GLU A 346 31.96 -23.36 -13.11
C GLU A 346 32.57 -21.96 -13.05
N TYR A 347 33.44 -21.73 -12.06
CA TYR A 347 34.20 -20.49 -11.92
C TYR A 347 35.68 -20.81 -11.69
N LYS A 348 36.52 -20.41 -12.64
CA LYS A 348 37.96 -20.65 -12.64
C LYS A 348 38.32 -22.14 -12.47
N GLY A 349 37.62 -23.04 -13.17
CA GLY A 349 37.86 -24.49 -13.14
C GLY A 349 37.33 -25.21 -11.91
N ASN A 350 36.61 -24.52 -11.01
CA ASN A 350 35.95 -25.12 -9.85
C ASN A 350 34.44 -24.95 -9.94
N HIS A 351 33.70 -25.95 -9.44
CA HIS A 351 32.25 -25.84 -9.28
C HIS A 351 31.95 -25.06 -8.01
N VAL A 352 31.25 -23.93 -8.14
CA VAL A 352 30.84 -23.08 -7.02
C VAL A 352 29.32 -22.94 -7.00
N SER A 353 28.73 -22.90 -5.80
CA SER A 353 27.31 -22.57 -5.64
C SER A 353 27.13 -21.06 -5.81
N ALA A 354 26.24 -20.66 -6.71
CA ALA A 354 25.87 -19.28 -6.97
C ALA A 354 24.36 -19.09 -6.73
N SER A 355 24.00 -17.99 -6.09
CA SER A 355 22.59 -17.61 -5.91
C SER A 355 22.10 -16.85 -7.14
N VAL A 356 20.95 -17.26 -7.67
CA VAL A 356 20.22 -16.54 -8.72
C VAL A 356 18.95 -15.97 -8.11
N VAL A 357 18.70 -14.69 -8.37
CA VAL A 357 17.49 -14.00 -7.91
C VAL A 357 16.57 -13.75 -9.09
N GLU A 358 15.41 -14.39 -9.06
CA GLU A 358 14.33 -14.22 -10.02
C GLU A 358 13.31 -13.21 -9.47
N ARG A 359 13.05 -12.16 -10.23
CA ARG A 359 12.11 -11.09 -9.85
C ARG A 359 11.05 -10.90 -10.92
N ALA A 360 9.79 -10.83 -10.52
CA ALA A 360 8.69 -10.50 -11.42
C ALA A 360 7.64 -9.61 -10.75
N ILE A 361 6.97 -8.82 -11.57
CA ILE A 361 5.90 -7.90 -11.17
C ILE A 361 4.63 -8.35 -11.88
N CYS A 362 3.54 -8.58 -11.13
CA CYS A 362 2.27 -9.04 -11.67
C CYS A 362 1.27 -7.88 -11.66
N LEU A 363 0.80 -7.48 -12.83
CA LEU A 363 -0.12 -6.36 -13.06
C LEU A 363 -1.46 -6.90 -13.59
N GLU A 364 -2.53 -6.11 -13.47
CA GLU A 364 -3.73 -6.40 -14.24
C GLU A 364 -3.42 -6.36 -15.75
N TYR A 365 -3.95 -7.31 -16.50
CA TYR A 365 -3.85 -7.26 -17.95
C TYR A 365 -4.84 -6.21 -18.50
N VAL A 366 -4.39 -5.42 -19.48
CA VAL A 366 -5.18 -4.35 -20.10
C VAL A 366 -5.24 -4.60 -21.60
N GLU A 367 -6.42 -5.01 -22.07
CA GLU A 367 -6.61 -5.63 -23.40
C GLU A 367 -6.41 -4.69 -24.60
N GLY A 368 -6.67 -3.38 -24.46
CA GLY A 368 -6.67 -2.42 -25.58
C GLY A 368 -5.29 -1.96 -26.04
N GLY A 369 -4.22 -2.54 -25.49
CA GLY A 369 -2.84 -2.19 -25.82
C GLY A 369 -2.43 -0.82 -25.31
N SER A 370 -1.36 -0.26 -25.87
CA SER A 370 -0.86 1.05 -25.50
C SER A 370 -1.45 2.17 -26.36
N LEU A 371 -1.42 3.39 -25.84
CA LEU A 371 -1.76 4.58 -26.61
C LEU A 371 -0.80 4.78 -27.79
N ASP A 372 0.46 4.33 -27.67
CA ASP A 372 1.43 4.39 -28.76
C ASP A 372 0.99 3.57 -29.97
N ASP A 373 0.39 2.39 -29.74
CA ASP A 373 -0.17 1.53 -30.79
C ASP A 373 -1.31 2.23 -31.53
N GLN A 374 -2.18 2.96 -30.79
CA GLN A 374 -3.29 3.70 -31.38
C GLN A 374 -2.84 4.95 -32.16
N LEU A 375 -1.82 5.65 -31.64
CA LEU A 375 -1.27 6.85 -32.28
C LEU A 375 -0.40 6.53 -33.50
N SER A 376 0.20 5.34 -33.54
CA SER A 376 1.02 4.85 -34.65
C SER A 376 0.19 4.22 -35.78
N ALA A 377 -1.08 3.91 -35.54
CA ALA A 377 -1.97 3.39 -36.58
C ALA A 377 -2.27 4.47 -37.63
N GLU A 378 -2.09 4.14 -38.91
CA GLU A 378 -2.47 5.01 -40.03
C GLU A 378 -3.71 4.45 -40.75
N PRO A 379 -4.86 5.18 -40.78
CA PRO A 379 -5.11 6.46 -40.10
C PRO A 379 -5.38 6.30 -38.59
N CYS A 380 -5.08 7.35 -37.82
CA CYS A 380 -5.31 7.38 -36.37
C CYS A 380 -6.81 7.20 -36.07
N ARG A 381 -7.14 6.10 -35.39
CA ARG A 381 -8.51 5.59 -35.20
C ARG A 381 -9.34 6.30 -34.14
N LEU A 382 -8.74 7.23 -33.39
CA LEU A 382 -9.40 7.89 -32.26
C LEU A 382 -10.22 9.10 -32.73
N ASP A 383 -11.51 9.10 -32.37
CA ASP A 383 -12.39 10.27 -32.44
C ASP A 383 -12.09 11.26 -31.31
N TRP A 384 -12.67 12.46 -31.39
CA TRP A 384 -12.41 13.50 -30.39
C TRP A 384 -12.83 13.10 -28.97
N ASP A 385 -14.00 12.48 -28.82
CA ASP A 385 -14.56 12.12 -27.51
C ASP A 385 -13.67 11.10 -26.79
N THR A 386 -13.12 10.14 -27.54
CA THR A 386 -12.16 9.15 -27.05
C THR A 386 -10.84 9.82 -26.68
N CYS A 387 -10.30 10.69 -27.53
CA CYS A 387 -9.09 11.47 -27.22
C CYS A 387 -9.25 12.28 -25.93
N TYR A 388 -10.38 12.97 -25.78
CA TYR A 388 -10.66 13.77 -24.59
C TYR A 388 -10.83 12.91 -23.34
N LYS A 389 -11.49 11.75 -23.45
CA LYS A 389 -11.60 10.74 -22.39
C LYS A 389 -10.22 10.25 -21.94
N ILE A 390 -9.33 9.95 -22.88
CA ILE A 390 -7.94 9.52 -22.62
C ILE A 390 -7.18 10.63 -21.89
N ILE A 391 -7.16 11.86 -22.42
CA ILE A 391 -6.48 13.01 -21.80
C ILE A 391 -6.96 13.21 -20.36
N LYS A 392 -8.28 13.19 -20.15
CA LYS A 392 -8.86 13.34 -18.81
C LYS A 392 -8.46 12.20 -17.88
N GLY A 393 -8.45 10.96 -18.37
CA GLY A 393 -8.02 9.78 -17.63
C GLY A 393 -6.57 9.88 -17.16
N ILE A 394 -5.65 10.25 -18.06
CA ILE A 394 -4.23 10.45 -17.72
C ILE A 394 -4.09 11.55 -16.67
N CYS A 395 -4.77 12.69 -16.84
CA CYS A 395 -4.75 13.78 -15.87
C CYS A 395 -5.26 13.34 -14.48
N GLN A 396 -6.32 12.53 -14.43
CA GLN A 396 -6.87 11.99 -13.18
C GLN A 396 -5.91 11.00 -12.49
N GLY A 397 -5.31 10.09 -13.26
CA GLY A 397 -4.30 9.16 -12.73
C GLY A 397 -3.06 9.88 -12.20
N LEU A 398 -2.54 10.85 -12.96
CA LEU A 398 -1.36 11.62 -12.54
C LEU A 398 -1.66 12.51 -11.33
N HIS A 399 -2.87 13.08 -11.26
CA HIS A 399 -3.32 13.83 -10.09
C HIS A 399 -3.34 12.98 -8.83
N TYR A 400 -3.80 11.73 -8.92
CA TYR A 400 -3.78 10.78 -7.81
C TYR A 400 -2.34 10.49 -7.36
N LEU A 401 -1.43 10.18 -8.29
CA LEU A 401 -0.03 9.90 -7.97
C LEU A 401 0.70 11.07 -7.30
N HIS A 402 0.38 12.31 -7.69
CA HIS A 402 1.11 13.51 -7.25
C HIS A 402 0.57 14.17 -5.97
N ASN A 403 -0.69 13.92 -5.59
CA ASN A 403 -1.37 14.63 -4.50
C ASN A 403 -1.56 13.80 -3.22
N ASP A 404 -0.74 12.77 -3.04
CA ASP A 404 -0.60 12.07 -1.76
C ASP A 404 0.47 12.75 -0.87
N ASP A 405 0.49 12.44 0.42
CA ASP A 405 1.51 12.89 1.38
C ASP A 405 2.92 12.43 0.96
N THR A 406 3.00 11.33 0.22
CA THR A 406 4.23 10.84 -0.43
C THR A 406 4.04 10.72 -1.95
N PRO A 407 4.25 11.82 -2.71
CA PRO A 407 4.03 11.82 -4.15
C PRO A 407 4.87 10.76 -4.88
N ILE A 408 4.22 10.04 -5.80
CA ILE A 408 4.87 9.11 -6.73
C ILE A 408 5.10 9.84 -8.06
N TYR A 409 6.36 10.03 -8.42
CA TYR A 409 6.73 10.58 -9.72
C TYR A 409 6.88 9.45 -10.73
N HIS A 410 6.29 9.62 -11.91
CA HIS A 410 6.34 8.60 -12.95
C HIS A 410 7.73 8.54 -13.60
N LEU A 411 8.27 9.69 -14.01
CA LEU A 411 9.59 9.90 -14.61
C LEU A 411 9.82 9.26 -15.99
N ASP A 412 9.00 8.30 -16.42
CA ASP A 412 8.99 7.78 -17.79
C ASP A 412 7.59 7.85 -18.44
N LEU A 413 6.85 8.95 -18.22
CA LEU A 413 5.49 9.07 -18.75
C LEU A 413 5.55 9.28 -20.27
N LYS A 414 4.97 8.35 -21.04
CA LYS A 414 4.97 8.34 -22.52
C LYS A 414 3.78 7.52 -23.04
N PRO A 415 3.39 7.64 -24.33
CA PRO A 415 2.26 6.88 -24.88
C PRO A 415 2.35 5.36 -24.68
N ALA A 416 3.55 4.78 -24.76
CA ALA A 416 3.76 3.34 -24.54
C ALA A 416 3.44 2.89 -23.09
N ASN A 417 3.47 3.82 -22.13
CA ASN A 417 3.15 3.57 -20.72
C ASN A 417 1.72 4.03 -20.37
N ILE A 418 0.90 4.39 -21.36
CA ILE A 418 -0.54 4.63 -21.20
C ILE A 418 -1.28 3.46 -21.86
N LEU A 419 -1.80 2.54 -21.06
CA LEU A 419 -2.61 1.43 -21.57
C LEU A 419 -4.08 1.85 -21.69
N LEU A 420 -4.81 1.21 -22.60
CA LEU A 420 -6.22 1.48 -22.85
C LEU A 420 -7.05 0.25 -22.52
N ASP A 421 -8.05 0.38 -21.67
CA ASP A 421 -8.98 -0.72 -21.41
C ASP A 421 -9.98 -0.93 -22.55
N LYS A 422 -10.84 -1.94 -22.42
CA LYS A 422 -11.89 -2.27 -23.39
C LYS A 422 -12.85 -1.11 -23.71
N ASP A 423 -12.97 -0.14 -22.82
CA ASP A 423 -13.81 1.04 -23.00
C ASP A 423 -13.00 2.23 -23.53
N MET A 424 -11.73 2.03 -23.92
CA MET A 424 -10.79 3.09 -24.31
C MET A 424 -10.52 4.11 -23.19
N ALA A 425 -10.62 3.70 -21.92
CA ALA A 425 -10.19 4.52 -20.80
C ALA A 425 -8.68 4.32 -20.54
N ALA A 426 -8.00 5.44 -20.30
CA ALA A 426 -6.56 5.44 -20.06
C ALA A 426 -6.20 4.92 -18.66
N LYS A 427 -5.18 4.05 -18.60
CA LYS A 427 -4.53 3.56 -17.39
C LYS A 427 -3.02 3.80 -17.47
N ILE A 428 -2.46 4.51 -16.51
CA ILE A 428 -1.01 4.74 -16.41
C ILE A 428 -0.32 3.46 -15.91
N ALA A 429 0.60 2.92 -16.70
CA ALA A 429 1.40 1.73 -16.40
C ALA A 429 2.84 2.10 -16.04
N ASP A 430 3.62 1.16 -15.52
CA ASP A 430 5.07 1.32 -15.24
C ASP A 430 5.43 2.51 -14.32
N PHE A 431 4.47 3.01 -13.53
CA PHE A 431 4.71 4.03 -12.51
C PHE A 431 5.52 3.46 -11.33
N GLY A 432 6.32 4.32 -10.68
CA GLY A 432 7.09 3.95 -9.49
C GLY A 432 8.26 3.00 -9.71
N LEU A 433 8.41 2.41 -10.90
CA LEU A 433 9.58 1.62 -11.29
C LEU A 433 10.88 2.43 -11.19
N SER A 434 10.83 3.74 -11.44
CA SER A 434 11.96 4.65 -11.25
C SER A 434 12.52 4.61 -9.83
N ARG A 435 11.66 4.53 -8.80
CA ARG A 435 12.08 4.43 -7.38
C ARG A 435 12.72 3.08 -7.04
N LEU A 436 12.21 1.99 -7.62
CA LEU A 436 12.82 0.65 -7.52
C LEU A 436 14.26 0.63 -8.07
N PHE A 437 14.52 1.45 -9.09
CA PHE A 437 15.73 1.42 -9.89
C PHE A 437 16.70 2.59 -9.64
N ASP A 438 16.39 3.52 -8.73
CA ASP A 438 17.23 4.71 -8.44
C ASP A 438 18.08 4.60 -7.18
N SER A 439 17.83 3.61 -6.34
CA SER A 439 18.34 3.64 -4.97
C SER A 439 19.73 3.06 -4.76
N ALA A 440 20.25 2.37 -5.77
CA ALA A 440 21.67 2.06 -5.86
C ALA A 440 22.50 3.28 -6.31
N GLN A 441 21.87 4.44 -6.48
CA GLN A 441 22.51 5.70 -6.76
C GLN A 441 21.97 6.75 -5.81
N THR A 442 22.56 6.76 -4.61
CA THR A 442 22.57 7.91 -3.70
C THR A 442 22.64 9.20 -4.49
N TYR A 443 21.83 10.19 -4.08
CA TYR A 443 22.04 11.60 -4.36
C TYR A 443 23.53 11.89 -4.59
N MET A 444 23.90 12.19 -5.85
CA MET A 444 25.26 12.20 -6.39
C MET A 444 25.88 10.81 -6.65
N THR A 445 25.61 10.23 -7.81
CA THR A 445 26.56 9.29 -8.43
C THR A 445 27.03 9.83 -9.77
N GLN A 446 28.34 9.71 -9.96
CA GLN A 446 29.11 10.18 -11.09
C GLN A 446 28.91 9.27 -12.32
N SER A 447 27.67 9.04 -12.76
CA SER A 447 27.40 8.36 -14.03
C SER A 447 26.45 9.19 -14.89
N GLU A 448 26.87 9.43 -16.13
CA GLU A 448 26.27 10.28 -17.17
C GLU A 448 24.92 9.77 -17.75
N ASP A 449 24.22 8.86 -17.07
CA ASP A 449 23.02 8.22 -17.63
C ASP A 449 21.73 9.00 -17.28
N ILE A 450 21.35 9.92 -18.19
CA ILE A 450 20.05 10.60 -18.18
C ILE A 450 18.93 9.54 -18.30
N LYS A 451 18.05 9.40 -17.29
CA LYS A 451 16.96 8.42 -17.27
C LYS A 451 15.63 9.04 -17.76
N GLY A 452 14.96 8.33 -18.65
CA GLY A 452 13.68 8.74 -19.25
C GLY A 452 13.72 8.67 -20.77
N THR A 453 12.56 8.70 -21.41
CA THR A 453 12.48 8.59 -22.88
C THR A 453 12.73 9.95 -23.54
N SER A 454 13.71 9.99 -24.45
CA SER A 454 14.04 11.20 -25.23
C SER A 454 12.78 11.75 -25.93
N GLY A 455 12.61 13.07 -25.90
CA GLY A 455 11.41 13.76 -26.41
C GLY A 455 10.30 13.96 -25.37
N TYR A 456 10.32 13.23 -24.24
CA TYR A 456 9.37 13.39 -23.12
C TYR A 456 10.03 13.95 -21.86
N MET A 457 11.35 14.09 -21.86
CA MET A 457 12.12 14.64 -20.75
C MET A 457 12.17 16.17 -20.81
N PRO A 458 11.96 16.87 -19.67
CA PRO A 458 12.01 18.32 -19.63
C PRO A 458 13.45 18.85 -19.70
N PRO A 459 13.68 20.04 -20.25
CA PRO A 459 15.02 20.59 -20.48
C PRO A 459 15.82 20.80 -19.19
N GLU A 460 15.19 21.14 -18.06
CA GLU A 460 15.90 21.28 -16.79
C GLU A 460 16.43 19.96 -16.22
N TYR A 461 15.83 18.83 -16.59
CA TYR A 461 16.32 17.52 -16.20
C TYR A 461 17.49 17.11 -17.08
N ILE A 462 17.38 17.28 -18.40
CA ILE A 462 18.46 17.01 -19.36
C ILE A 462 19.71 17.83 -19.01
N ASN A 463 19.54 19.12 -18.71
CA ASN A 463 20.65 20.04 -18.51
C ASN A 463 21.22 20.05 -17.08
N ARG A 464 20.40 19.75 -16.06
CA ARG A 464 20.76 19.97 -14.65
C ARG A 464 20.31 18.85 -13.70
N GLN A 465 19.77 17.75 -14.22
CA GLN A 465 19.30 16.57 -13.48
C GLN A 465 18.32 16.90 -12.35
N LYS A 466 17.50 17.95 -12.50
CA LYS A 466 16.53 18.37 -11.49
C LYS A 466 15.20 17.63 -11.66
N ILE A 467 14.87 16.77 -10.70
CA ILE A 467 13.58 16.08 -10.64
C ILE A 467 12.57 16.91 -9.83
N SER A 468 11.34 17.03 -10.31
CA SER A 468 10.21 17.61 -9.57
C SER A 468 8.88 17.12 -10.15
N ARG A 469 7.77 17.36 -9.46
CA ARG A 469 6.41 17.14 -9.99
C ARG A 469 6.14 17.78 -11.37
N LYS A 470 6.92 18.79 -11.76
CA LYS A 470 6.81 19.44 -13.09
C LYS A 470 7.45 18.61 -14.22
N PHE A 471 8.15 17.52 -13.89
CA PHE A 471 8.66 16.57 -14.86
C PHE A 471 7.50 15.87 -15.57
N ASP A 472 6.67 15.15 -14.84
CA ASP A 472 5.56 14.40 -15.46
C ASP A 472 4.53 15.34 -16.10
N VAL A 473 4.42 16.58 -15.62
CA VAL A 473 3.61 17.63 -16.28
C VAL A 473 4.14 17.96 -17.67
N PHE A 474 5.46 18.07 -17.84
CA PHE A 474 6.04 18.29 -19.17
C PHE A 474 5.77 17.11 -20.09
N SER A 475 6.02 15.89 -19.61
CA SER A 475 5.76 14.65 -20.36
C SER A 475 4.27 14.53 -20.74
N LEU A 476 3.35 14.88 -19.84
CA LEU A 476 1.91 14.96 -20.12
C LEU A 476 1.61 15.97 -21.23
N GLY A 477 2.24 17.15 -21.21
CA GLY A 477 2.08 18.16 -22.25
C GLY A 477 2.47 17.64 -23.64
N VAL A 478 3.59 16.92 -23.72
CA VAL A 478 4.05 16.25 -24.95
C VAL A 478 3.01 15.21 -25.43
N ILE A 479 2.51 14.36 -24.53
CA ILE A 479 1.50 13.34 -24.86
C ILE A 479 0.21 14.00 -25.39
N ILE A 480 -0.27 15.07 -24.75
CA ILE A 480 -1.46 15.79 -25.23
C ILE A 480 -1.21 16.39 -26.61
N ILE A 481 -0.04 16.99 -26.86
CA ILE A 481 0.32 17.51 -28.19
C ILE A 481 0.27 16.39 -29.23
N GLN A 482 0.81 15.21 -28.91
CA GLN A 482 0.84 14.08 -29.83
C GLN A 482 -0.56 13.51 -30.13
N ILE A 483 -1.43 13.40 -29.10
CA ILE A 483 -2.84 13.01 -29.28
C ILE A 483 -3.55 14.00 -30.19
N MET A 484 -3.31 15.30 -29.98
CA MET A 484 -4.05 16.37 -30.66
C MET A 484 -3.55 16.68 -32.06
N ALA A 485 -2.25 16.60 -32.29
CA ALA A 485 -1.62 17.03 -33.54
C ALA A 485 -1.19 15.84 -34.42
N GLY A 486 -1.19 14.61 -33.87
CA GLY A 486 -0.66 13.43 -34.54
C GLY A 486 0.86 13.49 -34.70
N LYS A 487 1.43 12.48 -35.37
CA LYS A 487 2.88 12.33 -35.55
C LYS A 487 3.51 13.52 -36.29
N GLU A 488 2.95 13.94 -37.41
CA GLU A 488 3.45 15.09 -38.19
C GLU A 488 3.30 16.43 -37.44
N GLY A 489 2.19 16.59 -36.72
CA GLY A 489 1.95 17.77 -35.89
C GLY A 489 2.90 17.88 -34.70
N TYR A 490 3.29 16.75 -34.10
CA TYR A 490 4.30 16.70 -33.05
C TYR A 490 5.67 17.15 -33.55
N TYR A 491 6.13 16.67 -34.71
CA TYR A 491 7.43 17.09 -35.26
C TYR A 491 7.49 18.55 -35.72
N SER A 492 6.35 19.11 -36.14
CA SER A 492 6.25 20.51 -36.59
C SER A 492 6.02 21.51 -35.45
N PHE A 493 5.61 21.05 -34.26
CA PHE A 493 5.31 21.88 -33.09
C PHE A 493 6.48 22.80 -32.68
N PRO A 494 7.74 22.33 -32.52
CA PRO A 494 8.85 23.16 -32.06
C PRO A 494 9.17 24.35 -32.97
N TYR A 495 8.78 24.27 -34.24
CA TYR A 495 9.10 25.26 -35.28
C TYR A 495 7.93 26.19 -35.61
N SER A 496 6.76 26.01 -34.96
CA SER A 496 5.53 26.72 -35.28
C SER A 496 5.17 27.78 -34.23
N PRO A 497 4.81 29.01 -34.62
CA PRO A 497 4.27 30.00 -33.68
C PRO A 497 3.04 29.46 -32.94
N GLN A 498 2.97 29.62 -31.63
CA GLN A 498 1.93 29.03 -30.77
C GLN A 498 0.51 29.30 -31.26
N LYS A 499 0.21 30.54 -31.69
CA LYS A 499 -1.11 30.91 -32.24
C LYS A 499 -1.46 30.14 -33.52
N GLN A 500 -0.48 29.95 -34.40
CA GLN A 500 -0.65 29.21 -35.65
C GLN A 500 -0.84 27.72 -35.37
N PHE A 501 -0.05 27.16 -34.45
CA PHE A 501 -0.18 25.76 -34.06
C PHE A 501 -1.57 25.43 -33.50
N ILE A 502 -2.09 26.28 -32.59
CA ILE A 502 -3.45 26.14 -32.05
C ILE A 502 -4.50 26.18 -33.18
N LYS A 503 -4.34 27.09 -34.14
CA LYS A 503 -5.25 27.22 -35.29
C LYS A 503 -5.22 25.95 -36.15
N ASN A 504 -4.03 25.45 -36.48
CA ASN A 504 -3.84 24.25 -37.30
C ASN A 504 -4.47 23.01 -36.65
N VAL A 505 -4.19 22.78 -35.36
CA VAL A 505 -4.80 21.66 -34.60
C VAL A 505 -6.32 21.73 -34.65
N ARG A 506 -6.89 22.93 -34.45
CA ARG A 506 -8.34 23.13 -34.46
C ARG A 506 -8.97 22.91 -35.83
N GLU A 507 -8.29 23.32 -36.90
CA GLU A 507 -8.74 23.09 -38.28
C GLU A 507 -8.63 21.60 -38.67
N ASN A 508 -7.58 20.91 -38.23
CA ASN A 508 -7.41 19.47 -38.45
C ASN A 508 -8.55 18.66 -37.82
N TRP A 509 -8.91 18.94 -36.55
CA TRP A 509 -10.02 18.24 -35.88
C TRP A 509 -11.38 18.56 -36.51
N ARG A 510 -11.61 19.80 -36.95
CA ARG A 510 -12.83 20.14 -37.70
C ARG A 510 -12.95 19.37 -39.00
N THR A 511 -11.83 19.14 -39.68
CA THR A 511 -11.79 18.40 -40.95
C THR A 511 -11.98 16.91 -40.71
N LYS A 512 -11.32 16.35 -39.68
CA LYS A 512 -11.39 14.93 -39.30
C LYS A 512 -12.81 14.50 -38.92
N GLU A 513 -13.53 15.36 -38.19
CA GLU A 513 -14.93 15.16 -37.78
C GLU A 513 -15.94 15.61 -38.85
N GLN A 514 -15.54 15.66 -40.13
CA GLN A 514 -16.41 16.00 -41.28
C GLN A 514 -17.25 17.27 -41.05
N ALA A 515 -16.63 18.31 -40.48
CA ALA A 515 -17.24 19.61 -40.17
C ALA A 515 -18.43 19.60 -39.18
N THR A 516 -18.77 18.48 -38.55
CA THR A 516 -19.85 18.35 -37.54
C THR A 516 -19.33 18.35 -36.10
N MET A 517 -18.17 18.97 -35.85
CA MET A 517 -17.70 19.25 -34.50
C MET A 517 -18.68 20.18 -33.77
N SER A 518 -19.22 19.72 -32.65
CA SER A 518 -20.02 20.57 -31.77
C SER A 518 -19.19 21.77 -31.29
N PRO A 519 -19.81 22.94 -31.02
CA PRO A 519 -19.11 24.09 -30.43
C PRO A 519 -18.37 23.74 -29.12
N HIS A 520 -18.86 22.72 -28.43
CA HIS A 520 -18.27 22.16 -27.21
C HIS A 520 -16.95 21.44 -27.49
N ALA A 521 -16.94 20.50 -28.44
CA ALA A 521 -15.73 19.82 -28.88
C ALA A 521 -14.67 20.85 -29.34
N SER A 522 -15.10 21.93 -30.01
CA SER A 522 -14.16 23.00 -30.39
C SER A 522 -13.54 23.74 -29.21
N GLU A 523 -14.26 23.91 -28.10
CA GLU A 523 -13.72 24.56 -26.90
C GLU A 523 -12.83 23.61 -26.11
N GLU A 524 -13.19 22.32 -26.04
CA GLU A 524 -12.35 21.28 -25.44
C GLU A 524 -11.02 21.15 -26.18
N VAL A 525 -11.04 21.06 -27.51
CA VAL A 525 -9.82 21.07 -28.35
C VAL A 525 -8.99 22.30 -28.01
N SER A 526 -9.58 23.49 -28.04
CA SER A 526 -8.88 24.75 -27.78
C SER A 526 -8.27 24.81 -26.38
N THR A 527 -8.94 24.23 -25.39
CA THR A 527 -8.47 24.22 -23.99
C THR A 527 -7.36 23.19 -23.79
N CYS A 528 -7.54 21.96 -24.29
CA CYS A 528 -6.53 20.90 -24.20
C CYS A 528 -5.21 21.32 -24.83
N ILE A 529 -5.22 21.95 -26.01
CA ILE A 529 -3.97 22.38 -26.66
C ILE A 529 -3.30 23.53 -25.89
N LYS A 530 -4.08 24.48 -25.35
CA LYS A 530 -3.52 25.56 -24.51
C LYS A 530 -2.89 25.02 -23.24
N ILE A 531 -3.54 24.04 -22.59
CA ILE A 531 -2.98 23.35 -21.43
C ILE A 531 -1.67 22.66 -21.82
N ALA A 532 -1.67 21.90 -22.91
CA ALA A 532 -0.50 21.16 -23.37
C ALA A 532 0.70 22.09 -23.62
N LEU A 533 0.45 23.23 -24.27
CA LEU A 533 1.47 24.24 -24.54
C LEU A 533 2.02 24.88 -23.26
N LYS A 534 1.17 25.16 -22.26
CA LYS A 534 1.64 25.63 -20.94
C LYS A 534 2.46 24.56 -20.21
N CYS A 535 2.14 23.27 -20.41
CA CYS A 535 2.84 22.16 -19.78
C CYS A 535 4.26 21.98 -20.30
N VAL A 536 4.53 22.32 -21.56
CA VAL A 536 5.85 22.17 -22.20
C VAL A 536 6.71 23.45 -22.16
N GLU A 537 6.33 24.47 -21.37
CA GLU A 537 7.15 25.67 -21.18
C GLU A 537 8.56 25.32 -20.66
N ASP A 538 9.59 25.96 -21.21
CA ASP A 538 10.99 25.74 -20.79
C ASP A 538 11.18 26.08 -19.30
N ASP A 539 10.59 27.18 -18.86
CA ASP A 539 10.57 27.55 -17.44
C ASP A 539 9.53 26.71 -16.69
N ARG A 540 10.03 25.72 -15.92
CA ARG A 540 9.23 24.85 -15.05
C ARG A 540 8.30 25.58 -14.08
N THR A 541 8.61 26.83 -13.71
CA THR A 541 7.77 27.61 -12.79
C THR A 541 6.48 28.10 -13.46
N ARG A 542 6.52 28.30 -14.79
CA ARG A 542 5.37 28.73 -15.61
C ARG A 542 4.44 27.58 -15.98
N ARG A 543 4.92 26.33 -15.88
CA ARG A 543 4.07 25.13 -16.07
C ARG A 543 2.98 25.07 -14.99
N PRO A 544 1.74 24.69 -15.31
CA PRO A 544 0.70 24.49 -14.31
C PRO A 544 1.01 23.31 -13.39
N THR A 545 0.31 23.20 -12.26
CA THR A 545 0.27 21.97 -11.46
C THR A 545 -0.79 21.02 -12.02
N ILE A 546 -0.65 19.72 -11.76
CA ILE A 546 -1.66 18.74 -12.19
C ILE A 546 -3.05 19.05 -11.61
N THR A 547 -3.12 19.58 -10.40
CA THR A 547 -4.36 20.07 -9.77
C THR A 547 -5.00 21.22 -10.55
N GLN A 548 -4.20 22.17 -11.04
CA GLN A 548 -4.71 23.25 -11.90
C GLN A 548 -5.24 22.70 -13.22
N ILE A 549 -4.53 21.75 -13.85
CA ILE A 549 -4.95 21.11 -15.10
C ILE A 549 -6.29 20.38 -14.93
N VAL A 550 -6.43 19.55 -13.89
CA VAL A 550 -7.67 18.82 -13.61
C VAL A 550 -8.84 19.77 -13.34
N SER A 551 -8.61 20.89 -12.64
CA SER A 551 -9.61 21.93 -12.42
C SER A 551 -10.03 22.61 -13.73
N GLU A 552 -9.07 23.00 -14.58
CA GLU A 552 -9.33 23.64 -15.88
C GLU A 552 -10.16 22.72 -16.79
N LEU A 553 -9.83 21.42 -16.86
CA LEU A 553 -10.60 20.43 -17.62
C LEU A 553 -12.00 20.17 -17.04
N SER A 554 -12.15 20.20 -15.71
CA SER A 554 -13.45 19.97 -15.05
C SER A 554 -14.43 21.12 -15.23
N ASN A 555 -13.94 22.36 -15.28
CA ASN A 555 -14.75 23.56 -15.48
C ASN A 555 -15.46 23.59 -16.84
N ILE A 556 -14.90 22.93 -17.85
CA ILE A 556 -15.55 22.76 -19.16
C ILE A 556 -16.87 21.98 -19.00
N GLY A 557 -16.87 20.92 -18.17
CA GLY A 557 -18.04 20.08 -17.89
C GLY A 557 -19.10 20.72 -16.98
N VAL A 558 -18.73 21.67 -16.12
CA VAL A 558 -19.70 22.43 -15.30
C VAL A 558 -20.41 23.50 -16.14
N ALA A 559 -19.69 24.14 -17.08
CA ALA A 559 -20.29 25.02 -18.08
C ALA A 559 -21.31 24.29 -18.98
N LYS A 560 -21.12 22.97 -19.20
CA LYS A 560 -22.06 22.08 -19.88
C LYS A 560 -23.36 21.90 -19.08
N SER A 561 -23.28 21.57 -17.79
CA SER A 561 -24.47 21.38 -16.93
C SER A 561 -25.24 22.69 -16.74
N SER A 562 -24.54 23.82 -16.51
CA SER A 562 -25.17 25.12 -16.29
C SER A 562 -25.84 25.70 -17.54
N ARG A 563 -25.28 25.48 -18.74
CA ARG A 563 -25.94 25.89 -20.00
C ARG A 563 -27.13 25.00 -20.33
N ILE A 564 -27.04 23.69 -20.15
CA ILE A 564 -28.18 22.79 -20.36
C ILE A 564 -29.31 23.12 -19.38
N SER A 565 -29.00 23.34 -18.11
CA SER A 565 -30.01 23.75 -17.13
C SER A 565 -30.55 25.17 -17.37
N GLN A 566 -29.74 26.12 -17.84
CA GLN A 566 -30.25 27.43 -18.30
C GLN A 566 -31.16 27.32 -19.53
N TRP A 567 -30.85 26.45 -20.48
CA TRP A 567 -31.69 26.21 -21.65
C TRP A 567 -32.97 25.45 -21.29
N ALA A 568 -32.90 24.44 -20.42
CA ALA A 568 -34.07 23.76 -19.87
C ALA A 568 -34.98 24.74 -19.11
N ASN A 569 -34.39 25.64 -18.32
CA ASN A 569 -35.12 26.71 -17.62
C ASN A 569 -35.73 27.73 -18.60
N LYS A 570 -35.02 28.09 -19.67
CA LYS A 570 -35.56 28.97 -20.74
C LYS A 570 -36.67 28.29 -21.55
N LEU A 571 -36.56 26.99 -21.83
CA LEU A 571 -37.61 26.19 -22.48
C LEU A 571 -38.83 26.04 -21.57
N ALA A 572 -38.64 25.81 -20.28
CA ALA A 572 -39.73 25.80 -19.29
C ALA A 572 -40.39 27.19 -19.18
N ALA A 573 -39.61 28.26 -19.15
CA ALA A 573 -40.12 29.63 -19.17
C ALA A 573 -40.85 29.97 -20.48
N PHE A 574 -40.38 29.48 -21.63
CA PHE A 574 -41.03 29.66 -22.93
C PHE A 574 -42.31 28.84 -23.04
N LYS A 575 -42.34 27.62 -22.47
CA LYS A 575 -43.55 26.78 -22.36
C LYS A 575 -44.60 27.44 -21.46
N ASN A 576 -44.16 28.10 -20.38
CA ASN A 576 -45.03 28.91 -19.52
C ASN A 576 -45.45 30.24 -20.14
N PHE A 577 -44.65 30.80 -21.06
CA PHE A 577 -44.98 32.01 -21.82
C PHE A 577 -45.98 31.74 -22.95
N LEU A 578 -45.94 30.53 -23.54
CA LEU A 578 -46.90 30.07 -24.55
C LEU A 578 -48.24 29.59 -23.97
N LEU A 579 -48.33 29.38 -22.66
CA LEU A 579 -49.62 29.31 -21.97
C LEU A 579 -49.95 30.69 -21.40
N PRO A 580 -50.83 31.42 -22.08
CA PRO A 580 -51.90 32.06 -21.33
C PRO A 580 -53.26 31.63 -21.85
N THR A 581 -54.08 31.17 -20.91
CA THR A 581 -55.51 31.42 -20.91
C THR A 581 -55.82 32.81 -21.50
N HIS A 582 -56.56 32.83 -22.62
CA HIS A 582 -57.13 34.01 -23.30
C HIS A 582 -56.19 34.96 -24.07
N LEU A 583 -55.71 34.55 -25.25
CA LEU A 583 -55.33 35.47 -26.33
C LEU A 583 -56.39 35.43 -27.45
N LYS A 584 -57.22 36.48 -27.52
CA LYS A 584 -58.19 36.69 -28.61
C LYS A 584 -57.45 36.93 -29.93
N VAL A 585 -57.59 35.97 -30.86
CA VAL A 585 -57.51 35.90 -32.35
C VAL A 585 -56.88 37.04 -33.21
N LYS A 586 -56.49 38.22 -32.72
CA LYS A 586 -56.04 39.35 -33.58
C LYS A 586 -54.52 39.47 -33.82
N HIS A 587 -53.68 38.63 -33.21
CA HIS A 587 -52.21 38.74 -33.31
C HIS A 587 -51.49 37.49 -33.88
N TRP A 588 -52.25 36.55 -34.44
CA TRP A 588 -51.70 35.32 -35.05
C TRP A 588 -50.62 35.55 -36.12
N PRO A 589 -50.67 36.61 -36.96
CA PRO A 589 -49.63 36.85 -37.97
C PRO A 589 -48.25 37.12 -37.36
N PHE A 590 -48.17 37.78 -36.21
CA PHE A 590 -46.91 38.11 -35.55
C PHE A 590 -46.27 36.91 -34.84
N LEU A 591 -47.10 36.00 -34.32
CA LEU A 591 -46.66 34.73 -33.73
C LEU A 591 -46.14 33.77 -34.80
N LEU A 592 -46.77 33.75 -35.99
CA LEU A 592 -46.31 32.96 -37.13
C LEU A 592 -44.95 33.45 -37.64
N VAL A 593 -44.73 34.78 -37.73
CA VAL A 593 -43.45 35.37 -38.12
C VAL A 593 -42.35 35.07 -37.10
N ALA A 594 -42.65 35.07 -35.80
CA ALA A 594 -41.68 34.72 -34.76
C ALA A 594 -41.30 33.22 -34.79
N VAL A 595 -42.26 32.32 -35.04
CA VAL A 595 -42.01 30.88 -35.19
C VAL A 595 -41.23 30.58 -36.48
N ILE A 596 -41.53 31.27 -37.58
CA ILE A 596 -40.80 31.16 -38.85
C ILE A 596 -39.38 31.74 -38.74
N ALA A 597 -39.17 32.82 -37.96
CA ALA A 597 -37.85 33.40 -37.71
C ALA A 597 -36.96 32.54 -36.81
N MET A 598 -37.54 31.66 -35.98
CA MET A 598 -36.82 30.69 -35.15
C MET A 598 -36.50 29.38 -35.88
N PHE A 599 -37.15 29.10 -37.00
CA PHE A 599 -36.96 27.87 -37.79
C PHE A 599 -35.53 27.70 -38.35
N PRO A 600 -34.82 28.75 -38.82
CA PRO A 600 -33.42 28.64 -39.24
C PRO A 600 -32.47 28.27 -38.09
N ALA A 601 -32.78 28.70 -36.86
CA ALA A 601 -32.01 28.37 -35.66
C ALA A 601 -32.27 26.94 -35.16
N TRP A 602 -33.43 26.37 -35.47
CA TRP A 602 -33.81 25.00 -35.13
C TRP A 602 -33.19 23.97 -36.09
N LEU A 603 -33.05 24.32 -37.37
CA LEU A 603 -32.38 23.49 -38.39
C LEU A 603 -30.84 23.38 -38.20
N GLN A 604 -30.21 24.33 -37.51
CA GLN A 604 -28.77 24.26 -37.19
C GLN A 604 -28.41 23.26 -36.06
N PHE A 605 -29.40 22.68 -35.38
CA PHE A 605 -29.17 21.82 -34.20
C PHE A 605 -29.98 20.52 -34.21
N CYS A 606 -30.69 20.19 -35.29
CA CYS A 606 -31.29 18.87 -35.46
C CYS A 606 -30.23 17.88 -35.99
N PRO A 607 -29.96 16.77 -35.30
CA PRO A 607 -29.22 15.65 -35.87
C PRO A 607 -30.08 14.99 -36.97
N ASP A 608 -29.47 14.66 -38.12
CA ASP A 608 -30.15 14.00 -39.25
C ASP A 608 -30.84 12.67 -38.89
N SER A 609 -30.51 12.08 -37.73
CA SER A 609 -31.10 10.84 -37.21
C SER A 609 -32.56 10.98 -36.75
N TRP A 610 -33.09 12.19 -36.56
CA TRP A 610 -34.51 12.40 -36.21
C TRP A 610 -35.43 12.57 -37.43
N CYS A 611 -34.89 12.93 -38.60
CA CYS A 611 -35.67 13.14 -39.82
C CYS A 611 -35.95 11.84 -40.62
N GLN A 612 -35.29 10.72 -40.30
CA GLN A 612 -35.51 9.45 -41.00
C GLN A 612 -36.66 8.59 -40.43
N GLY A 613 -37.24 8.97 -39.28
CA GLY A 613 -38.34 8.23 -38.65
C GLY A 613 -39.76 8.63 -39.11
N ILE A 614 -39.92 9.70 -39.91
CA ILE A 614 -41.24 10.28 -40.21
C ILE A 614 -41.64 10.14 -41.70
N THR A 615 -40.77 9.61 -42.57
CA THR A 615 -41.05 9.45 -44.02
C THR A 615 -41.35 8.02 -44.49
N ARG A 616 -41.55 7.05 -43.57
CA ARG A 616 -42.07 5.71 -43.92
C ARG A 616 -43.27 5.35 -43.06
N GLY A 617 -44.44 5.82 -43.48
CA GLY A 617 -45.72 5.55 -42.83
C GLY A 617 -46.86 6.27 -43.56
N THR A 618 -47.04 5.95 -44.84
CA THR A 618 -48.33 6.11 -45.56
C THR A 618 -48.99 4.77 -45.66
#